data_AF-A0A6A9SDI2-F1
#
_entry.id   AF-A0A6A9SDI2-F1
#
_cell.length_a   1.000
_cell.length_b   1.000
_cell.length_c   1.000
_cell.angle_alpha   90.00
_cell.angle_beta   90.00
_cell.angle_gamma   90.00
#
_symmetry.space_group_name_H-M   'P 1'
#
loop_
_entity.id
_entity.type
_entity.pdbx_description
1 polymer ?
#
loop_
_entity_poly.entity_id
_entity_poly.type
_entity_poly.pdbx_seq_one_letter_code
_entity_poly.pdbx_strand_id
1 'polypeptide(L)'
;MVEQNLTHREARNISHDTDLPDAESEILRDLLADDEVFAALVTVQQNAVLVSGGEHDVGDDVERLAGEAAGAAGAAIDEVVTARIDDAQRIGDLAEELNESWLIATKLYQAGYETTEALAGVSQSALVDVVPHSAAARVQATLDTQEVSGDADA
;
A
#
# COMPACT_ATOMS: atom_id res chain seq x y z
N MET A 1 -12.36 -2.65 -18.08
CA MET A 1 -12.74 -1.31 -17.55
C MET A 1 -13.71 -1.40 -16.36
N VAL A 2 -14.48 -2.49 -16.19
CA VAL A 2 -15.37 -2.69 -15.03
C VAL A 2 -14.60 -3.14 -13.78
N GLU A 3 -13.61 -4.02 -13.93
CA GLU A 3 -12.79 -4.53 -12.81
C GLU A 3 -11.96 -3.44 -12.13
N GLN A 4 -11.32 -2.54 -12.90
CA GLN A 4 -10.60 -1.40 -12.33
C GLN A 4 -11.52 -0.46 -11.53
N ASN A 5 -12.79 -0.29 -11.91
CA ASN A 5 -13.70 0.56 -11.14
C ASN A 5 -14.07 -0.06 -9.78
N LEU A 6 -14.03 -1.39 -9.72
CA LEU A 6 -14.38 -2.17 -8.55
C LEU A 6 -13.28 -2.16 -7.50
N THR A 7 -12.05 -2.47 -7.90
CA THR A 7 -10.88 -2.48 -7.00
C THR A 7 -10.68 -1.11 -6.36
N HIS A 8 -10.75 -0.02 -7.16
CA HIS A 8 -10.62 1.34 -6.64
C HIS A 8 -11.74 1.73 -5.66
N ARG A 9 -12.96 1.22 -5.88
CA ARG A 9 -14.06 1.43 -4.94
C ARG A 9 -13.80 0.70 -3.63
N GLU A 10 -13.34 -0.53 -3.70
CA GLU A 10 -13.09 -1.34 -2.51
C GLU A 10 -11.91 -0.80 -1.69
N ALA A 11 -10.80 -0.47 -2.36
CA ALA A 11 -9.65 0.21 -1.76
C ALA A 11 -10.08 1.48 -1.01
N ARG A 12 -10.98 2.29 -1.60
CA ARG A 12 -11.52 3.49 -0.96
C ARG A 12 -12.40 3.19 0.25
N ASN A 13 -13.22 2.15 0.21
CA ASN A 13 -14.06 1.78 1.36
C ASN A 13 -13.16 1.31 2.52
N ILE A 14 -12.25 0.39 2.23
CA ILE A 14 -11.32 -0.16 3.23
C ILE A 14 -10.47 0.94 3.84
N SER A 15 -9.88 1.82 3.02
CA SER A 15 -9.05 2.92 3.54
C SER A 15 -9.82 3.89 4.42
N HIS A 16 -11.11 4.09 4.15
CA HIS A 16 -11.99 4.93 4.96
C HIS A 16 -12.42 4.26 6.28
N ASP A 17 -12.60 2.93 6.25
CA ASP A 17 -13.08 2.17 7.40
C ASP A 17 -11.93 1.73 8.33
N THR A 18 -10.68 1.93 7.90
CA THR A 18 -9.50 1.69 8.73
C THR A 18 -9.24 2.91 9.64
N ASP A 19 -8.92 2.67 10.91
CA ASP A 19 -8.54 3.70 11.87
C ASP A 19 -7.08 4.20 11.66
N LEU A 20 -6.78 4.69 10.47
CA LEU A 20 -5.50 5.32 10.14
C LEU A 20 -5.62 6.86 10.09
N PRO A 21 -4.53 7.62 10.29
CA PRO A 21 -4.54 9.04 9.99
C PRO A 21 -4.75 9.30 8.49
N ASP A 22 -5.14 10.53 8.15
CA ASP A 22 -5.60 10.89 6.80
C ASP A 22 -4.53 10.60 5.72
N ALA A 23 -3.25 10.82 6.04
CA ALA A 23 -2.14 10.61 5.10
C ALA A 23 -1.93 9.12 4.80
N GLU A 24 -1.84 8.29 5.83
CA GLU A 24 -1.68 6.84 5.75
C GLU A 24 -2.91 6.19 5.13
N SER A 25 -4.10 6.72 5.37
CA SER A 25 -5.33 6.28 4.70
C SER A 25 -5.27 6.55 3.19
N GLU A 26 -4.74 7.70 2.76
CA GLU A 26 -4.54 7.99 1.34
C GLU A 26 -3.48 7.06 0.71
N ILE A 27 -2.37 6.82 1.41
CA ILE A 27 -1.32 5.88 0.98
C ILE A 27 -1.89 4.47 0.85
N LEU A 28 -2.61 3.97 1.87
CA LEU A 28 -3.24 2.64 1.87
C LEU A 28 -4.19 2.48 0.69
N ARG A 29 -5.02 3.51 0.41
CA ARG A 29 -5.93 3.48 -0.73
C ARG A 29 -5.18 3.26 -2.04
N ASP A 30 -4.10 4.00 -2.25
CA ASP A 30 -3.35 3.96 -3.50
C ASP A 30 -2.54 2.65 -3.61
N LEU A 31 -1.96 2.16 -2.50
CA LEU A 31 -1.32 0.84 -2.45
C LEU A 31 -2.28 -0.29 -2.82
N LEU A 32 -3.50 -0.30 -2.27
CA LEU A 32 -4.51 -1.32 -2.57
C LEU A 32 -5.05 -1.19 -4.00
N ALA A 33 -5.21 0.04 -4.50
CA ALA A 33 -5.70 0.27 -5.86
C ALA A 33 -4.75 -0.28 -6.93
N ASP A 34 -3.44 -0.22 -6.68
CA ASP A 34 -2.40 -0.70 -7.58
C ASP A 34 -1.99 -2.18 -7.32
N ASP A 35 -2.53 -2.83 -6.28
CA ASP A 35 -2.21 -4.20 -5.92
C ASP A 35 -3.00 -5.23 -6.76
N GLU A 36 -2.28 -5.95 -7.62
CA GLU A 36 -2.85 -6.95 -8.52
C GLU A 36 -3.45 -8.15 -7.76
N VAL A 37 -2.87 -8.54 -6.62
CA VAL A 37 -3.36 -9.66 -5.80
C VAL A 37 -4.67 -9.25 -5.13
N PHE A 38 -4.70 -8.05 -4.54
CA PHE A 38 -5.93 -7.49 -3.98
C PHE A 38 -7.03 -7.40 -5.05
N ALA A 39 -6.73 -6.87 -6.23
CA ALA A 39 -7.69 -6.77 -7.33
C ALA A 39 -8.27 -8.15 -7.75
N ALA A 40 -7.41 -9.17 -7.83
CA ALA A 40 -7.83 -10.53 -8.16
C ALA A 40 -8.74 -11.11 -7.06
N LEU A 41 -8.39 -10.92 -5.79
CA LEU A 41 -9.18 -11.43 -4.66
C LEU A 41 -10.56 -10.76 -4.57
N VAL A 42 -10.63 -9.44 -4.73
CA VAL A 42 -11.92 -8.71 -4.78
C VAL A 42 -12.80 -9.25 -5.91
N THR A 43 -12.22 -9.52 -7.08
CA THR A 43 -12.93 -10.10 -8.22
C THR A 43 -13.45 -11.51 -7.92
N VAL A 44 -12.62 -12.36 -7.33
CA VAL A 44 -13.01 -13.72 -6.93
C VAL A 44 -14.16 -13.68 -5.92
N GLN A 45 -14.03 -12.86 -4.87
CA GLN A 45 -15.03 -12.72 -3.83
C GLN A 45 -16.38 -12.28 -4.40
N GLN A 46 -16.38 -11.30 -5.30
CA GLN A 46 -17.63 -10.82 -5.91
C GLN A 46 -18.27 -11.82 -6.86
N ASN A 47 -17.47 -12.52 -7.66
CA ASN A 47 -17.99 -13.58 -8.52
C ASN A 47 -18.61 -14.69 -7.68
N ALA A 48 -17.98 -15.06 -6.57
CA ALA A 48 -18.52 -16.04 -5.63
C ALA A 48 -19.85 -15.59 -5.00
N VAL A 49 -19.94 -14.33 -4.57
CA VAL A 49 -21.19 -13.74 -4.04
C VAL A 49 -22.31 -13.72 -5.09
N LEU A 50 -22.00 -13.40 -6.34
CA LEU A 50 -22.98 -13.44 -7.44
C LEU A 50 -23.51 -14.85 -7.71
N VAL A 51 -22.65 -15.87 -7.59
CA VAL A 51 -23.05 -17.28 -7.75
C VAL A 51 -23.94 -17.73 -6.59
N SER A 52 -23.64 -17.35 -5.35
CA SER A 52 -24.45 -17.74 -4.19
C SER A 52 -25.74 -16.93 -4.02
N GLY A 53 -25.79 -15.70 -4.52
CA GLY A 53 -26.94 -14.79 -4.35
C GLY A 53 -27.89 -14.71 -5.55
N GLY A 54 -27.59 -15.42 -6.64
CA GLY A 54 -28.40 -15.37 -7.86
C GLY A 54 -29.72 -16.13 -7.74
N GLU A 55 -30.76 -15.68 -8.45
CA GLU A 55 -32.05 -16.39 -8.56
C GLU A 55 -31.96 -17.69 -9.39
N HIS A 56 -30.77 -18.03 -9.87
CA HIS A 56 -30.53 -19.19 -10.71
C HIS A 56 -30.32 -20.44 -9.85
N ASP A 57 -31.01 -21.54 -10.20
CA ASP A 57 -30.80 -22.85 -9.62
C ASP A 57 -29.45 -23.42 -10.09
N VAL A 58 -28.40 -23.09 -9.33
CA VAL A 58 -27.03 -23.56 -9.56
C VAL A 58 -26.72 -24.87 -8.82
N GLY A 59 -27.68 -25.34 -8.01
CA GLY A 59 -27.56 -26.52 -7.15
C GLY A 59 -26.77 -26.27 -5.86
N ASP A 60 -27.21 -26.90 -4.78
CA ASP A 60 -26.69 -26.71 -3.41
C ASP A 60 -25.16 -26.84 -3.28
N ASP A 61 -24.55 -27.76 -4.04
CA ASP A 61 -23.10 -27.98 -4.02
C ASP A 61 -22.30 -26.80 -4.59
N VAL A 62 -22.82 -26.15 -5.64
CA VAL A 62 -22.18 -24.99 -6.27
C VAL A 62 -22.33 -23.76 -5.38
N GLU A 63 -23.51 -23.58 -4.78
CA GLU A 63 -23.76 -22.49 -3.82
C GLU A 63 -22.84 -22.62 -2.61
N ARG A 64 -22.69 -23.82 -2.04
CA ARG A 64 -21.77 -24.08 -0.93
C ARG A 64 -20.32 -23.77 -1.30
N LEU A 65 -19.84 -24.25 -2.45
CA LEU A 65 -18.47 -24.01 -2.91
C LEU A 65 -18.21 -22.51 -3.19
N ALA A 66 -19.21 -21.80 -3.71
CA ALA A 66 -19.12 -20.36 -3.89
C ALA A 66 -19.01 -19.63 -2.54
N GLY A 67 -19.82 -19.99 -1.54
CA GLY A 67 -19.71 -19.44 -0.19
C GLY A 67 -18.33 -19.67 0.45
N GLU A 68 -17.78 -20.87 0.30
CA GLU A 68 -16.42 -21.22 0.75
C GLU A 68 -15.35 -20.37 0.04
N ALA A 69 -15.47 -20.18 -1.27
CA ALA A 69 -14.57 -19.34 -2.04
C ALA A 69 -14.64 -17.86 -1.65
N ALA A 70 -15.85 -17.32 -1.39
CA ALA A 70 -16.04 -15.95 -0.92
C ALA A 70 -15.39 -15.73 0.46
N GLY A 71 -15.55 -16.69 1.37
CA GLY A 71 -14.93 -16.66 2.70
C GLY A 71 -13.41 -16.72 2.63
N ALA A 72 -12.86 -17.63 1.82
CA ALA A 72 -11.41 -17.74 1.62
C ALA A 72 -10.80 -16.48 0.98
N ALA A 73 -11.48 -15.91 -0.02
CA ALA A 73 -11.06 -14.66 -0.64
C ALA A 73 -11.11 -13.49 0.36
N GLY A 74 -12.15 -13.42 1.21
CA GLY A 74 -12.23 -12.41 2.27
C GLY A 74 -11.07 -12.48 3.25
N ALA A 75 -10.75 -13.68 3.76
CA ALA A 75 -9.60 -13.86 4.65
C ALA A 75 -8.26 -13.46 4.00
N ALA A 76 -8.08 -13.80 2.71
CA ALA A 76 -6.88 -13.40 1.98
C ALA A 76 -6.83 -11.87 1.74
N ILE A 77 -7.98 -11.22 1.53
CA ILE A 77 -8.06 -9.76 1.45
C ILE A 77 -7.62 -9.14 2.78
N ASP A 78 -8.10 -9.65 3.92
CA ASP A 78 -7.72 -9.14 5.24
C ASP A 78 -6.20 -9.25 5.48
N GLU A 79 -5.56 -10.33 5.03
CA GLU A 79 -4.11 -10.50 5.10
C GLU A 79 -3.37 -9.46 4.25
N VAL A 80 -3.82 -9.23 3.01
CA VAL A 80 -3.24 -8.21 2.12
C VAL A 80 -3.42 -6.81 2.72
N VAL A 81 -4.61 -6.47 3.20
CA VAL A 81 -4.91 -5.17 3.82
C VAL A 81 -4.03 -4.95 5.05
N THR A 82 -3.88 -5.96 5.91
CA THR A 82 -2.99 -5.87 7.08
C THR A 82 -1.55 -5.55 6.67
N ALA A 83 -1.02 -6.24 5.66
CA ALA A 83 0.32 -5.94 5.14
C ALA A 83 0.42 -4.51 4.57
N ARG A 84 -0.61 -4.06 3.84
CA ARG A 84 -0.61 -2.70 3.26
C ARG A 84 -0.82 -1.58 4.28
N ILE A 85 -1.45 -1.86 5.42
CA ILE A 85 -1.50 -0.93 6.56
C ILE A 85 -0.09 -0.71 7.11
N ASP A 86 0.66 -1.79 7.35
CA ASP A 86 2.05 -1.70 7.82
C ASP A 86 2.93 -0.92 6.82
N ASP A 87 2.76 -1.19 5.52
CA ASP A 87 3.48 -0.46 4.46
C ASP A 87 3.11 1.04 4.46
N ALA A 88 1.82 1.37 4.58
CA ALA A 88 1.33 2.75 4.59
C ALA A 88 1.90 3.54 5.77
N GLN A 89 1.96 2.94 6.96
CA GLN A 89 2.58 3.53 8.15
C GLN A 89 4.07 3.79 7.94
N ARG A 90 4.83 2.81 7.43
CA ARG A 90 6.26 2.99 7.15
C ARG A 90 6.53 4.10 6.13
N ILE A 91 5.69 4.20 5.10
CA ILE A 91 5.80 5.28 4.11
C ILE A 91 5.49 6.64 4.76
N GLY A 92 4.48 6.70 5.64
CA GLY A 92 4.15 7.89 6.42
C GLY A 92 5.32 8.35 7.29
N ASP A 93 5.87 7.44 8.09
CA ASP A 93 7.03 7.68 8.95
C ASP A 93 8.24 8.16 8.14
N LEU A 94 8.55 7.46 7.03
CA LEU A 94 9.65 7.84 6.14
C LEU A 94 9.45 9.24 5.52
N ALA A 95 8.21 9.60 5.16
CA ALA A 95 7.89 10.92 4.64
C ALA A 95 8.11 12.01 5.70
N GLU A 96 7.71 11.76 6.94
CA GLU A 96 7.91 12.67 8.07
C GLU A 96 9.41 12.84 8.40
N GLU A 97 10.15 11.74 8.53
CA GLU A 97 11.58 11.76 8.85
C GLU A 97 12.41 12.49 7.79
N LEU A 98 12.07 12.31 6.51
CA LEU A 98 12.75 12.98 5.39
C LEU A 98 12.25 14.40 5.15
N ASN A 99 11.13 14.80 5.78
CA ASN A 99 10.40 16.02 5.47
C ASN A 99 10.09 16.14 3.97
N GLU A 100 9.57 15.05 3.39
CA GLU A 100 9.19 14.92 1.99
C GLU A 100 7.72 14.57 1.83
N SER A 101 7.19 14.64 0.61
CA SER A 101 5.84 14.16 0.36
C SER A 101 5.77 12.63 0.41
N TRP A 102 4.63 12.09 0.83
CA TRP A 102 4.39 10.65 0.82
C TRP A 102 4.58 10.02 -0.57
N LEU A 103 4.36 10.77 -1.65
CA LEU A 103 4.65 10.32 -3.03
C LEU A 103 6.14 10.06 -3.26
N ILE A 104 7.03 10.86 -2.66
CA ILE A 104 8.47 10.65 -2.71
C ILE A 104 8.85 9.46 -1.83
N ALA A 105 8.34 9.41 -0.60
CA ALA A 105 8.57 8.30 0.32
C ALA A 105 8.11 6.95 -0.27
N THR A 106 6.95 6.91 -0.93
CA THR A 106 6.42 5.70 -1.59
C THR A 106 7.39 5.18 -2.66
N LYS A 107 7.98 6.07 -3.46
CA LYS A 107 8.96 5.67 -4.49
C LYS A 107 10.24 5.12 -3.88
N LEU A 108 10.73 5.75 -2.80
CA LEU A 108 11.91 5.28 -2.07
C LEU A 108 11.64 3.90 -1.44
N TYR A 109 10.49 3.75 -0.79
CA TYR A 109 10.02 2.51 -0.19
C TYR A 109 9.93 1.38 -1.24
N GLN A 110 9.30 1.64 -2.39
CA GLN A 110 9.21 0.68 -3.51
C GLN A 110 10.58 0.32 -4.11
N ALA A 111 11.58 1.20 -3.99
CA ALA A 111 12.95 0.93 -4.38
C ALA A 111 13.75 0.16 -3.30
N GLY A 112 13.14 -0.18 -2.16
CA GLY A 112 13.74 -0.91 -1.05
C GLY A 112 14.37 -0.03 0.02
N TYR A 113 14.22 1.30 -0.08
CA TYR A 113 14.69 2.24 0.93
C TYR A 113 13.57 2.50 1.94
N GLU A 114 13.31 1.51 2.79
CA GLU A 114 12.18 1.53 3.72
C GLU A 114 12.40 2.45 4.93
N THR A 115 13.65 2.81 5.24
CA THR A 115 14.01 3.66 6.39
C THR A 115 15.10 4.67 6.02
N THR A 116 15.28 5.69 6.85
CA THR A 116 16.38 6.67 6.70
C THR A 116 17.76 6.02 6.83
N GLU A 117 17.92 4.96 7.65
CA GLU A 117 19.16 4.20 7.72
C GLU A 117 19.47 3.43 6.43
N ALA A 118 18.44 2.94 5.72
CA ALA A 118 18.62 2.30 4.43
C ALA A 118 19.10 3.29 3.35
N LEU A 119 18.85 4.58 3.55
CA LEU A 119 19.33 5.67 2.70
C LEU A 119 20.72 6.19 3.10
N ALA A 120 21.21 5.84 4.29
CA ALA A 120 22.51 6.29 4.76
C ALA A 120 23.63 5.83 3.82
N GLY A 121 24.42 6.78 3.32
CA GLY A 121 25.49 6.51 2.36
C GLY A 121 25.02 6.26 0.91
N VAL A 122 23.72 6.33 0.62
CA VAL A 122 23.22 6.27 -0.75
C VAL A 122 23.54 7.59 -1.46
N SER A 123 24.25 7.52 -2.58
CA SER A 123 24.62 8.70 -3.36
C SER A 123 23.39 9.40 -3.96
N GLN A 124 23.43 10.73 -4.08
CA GLN A 124 22.40 11.50 -4.78
C GLN A 124 22.10 10.97 -6.19
N SER A 125 23.14 10.54 -6.92
CA SER A 125 22.97 10.00 -8.27
C SER A 125 22.12 8.73 -8.29
N ALA A 126 22.26 7.86 -7.29
CA ALA A 126 21.42 6.68 -7.16
C ALA A 126 19.96 7.04 -6.78
N LEU A 127 19.77 8.08 -5.97
CA LEU A 127 18.42 8.55 -5.63
C LEU A 127 17.69 9.15 -6.83
N VAL A 128 18.40 9.81 -7.76
CA VAL A 128 17.82 10.41 -8.97
C VAL A 128 17.18 9.36 -9.88
N ASP A 129 17.62 8.10 -9.84
CA ASP A 129 17.02 7.00 -10.59
C ASP A 129 15.64 6.59 -10.05
N VAL A 130 15.32 6.97 -8.81
CA VAL A 130 14.08 6.61 -8.11
C VAL A 130 13.14 7.82 -7.97
N VAL A 131 13.69 8.98 -7.61
CA VAL A 131 12.93 10.20 -7.32
C VAL A 131 13.43 11.39 -8.17
N PRO A 132 12.60 12.43 -8.39
CA PRO A 132 13.03 13.61 -9.12
C PRO A 132 14.29 14.23 -8.52
N HIS A 133 15.15 14.81 -9.37
CA HIS A 133 16.44 15.37 -8.94
C HIS A 133 16.34 16.36 -7.77
N SER A 134 15.29 17.19 -7.73
CA SER A 134 15.06 18.13 -6.64
C SER A 134 14.72 17.43 -5.32
N ALA A 135 14.03 16.29 -5.35
CA ALA A 135 13.74 15.49 -4.17
C ALA A 135 15.00 14.74 -3.71
N ALA A 136 15.75 14.13 -4.63
CA ALA A 136 17.03 13.48 -4.30
C ALA A 136 18.00 14.42 -3.57
N ALA A 137 18.09 15.68 -4.00
CA ALA A 137 18.92 16.70 -3.34
C ALA A 137 18.44 17.03 -1.92
N ARG A 138 17.12 17.13 -1.70
CA ARG A 138 16.55 17.46 -0.39
C ARG A 138 16.66 16.29 0.58
N VAL A 139 16.37 15.07 0.13
CA VAL A 139 16.56 13.83 0.90
C VAL A 139 18.00 13.75 1.41
N GLN A 140 18.99 13.94 0.53
CA GLN A 140 20.38 13.94 0.95
C GLN A 140 20.70 15.05 1.97
N ALA A 141 20.20 16.27 1.75
CA ALA A 141 20.42 17.37 2.69
C ALA A 141 19.80 17.11 4.08
N THR A 142 18.65 16.44 4.14
CA THR A 142 18.04 16.00 5.39
C THR A 142 18.92 14.97 6.11
N LEU A 143 19.39 13.94 5.39
CA LEU A 143 20.26 12.90 5.95
C LEU A 143 21.60 13.47 6.46
N ASP A 144 22.26 14.33 5.67
CA ASP A 144 23.51 14.98 6.06
C ASP A 144 23.31 15.82 7.35
N THR A 145 22.15 16.45 7.53
CA THR A 145 21.83 17.22 8.74
C THR A 145 21.64 16.32 9.96
N GLN A 146 21.01 15.16 9.78
CA GLN A 146 20.80 14.17 10.85
C GLN A 146 22.12 13.54 11.31
N GLU A 147 23.03 13.20 10.39
CA GLU A 147 24.37 12.68 10.72
C GLU A 147 25.16 13.67 11.59
N VAL A 148 25.14 14.95 11.24
CA VAL A 148 25.84 16.01 12.00
C VAL A 148 25.25 16.18 13.41
N SER A 149 23.95 16.00 13.58
CA SER A 149 23.32 16.09 14.90
C SER A 149 23.60 14.87 15.80
N GLY A 150 23.80 13.68 15.22
CA GLY A 150 24.13 12.47 15.98
C GLY A 150 25.57 12.43 16.50
N ASP A 151 26.52 13.00 15.75
CA ASP A 151 27.95 13.05 16.13
C ASP A 151 28.27 14.16 17.15
N ALA A 152 27.40 15.14 17.32
CA ALA A 152 27.63 16.25 18.26
C ALA A 152 27.39 15.88 19.74
N ASP A 153 26.76 14.72 20.01
CA ASP A 153 26.39 14.23 21.35
C ASP A 153 27.23 13.01 21.81
N ALA A 154 28.31 12.65 21.10
CA ALA A 154 29.23 11.54 21.44
C ALA A 154 30.58 12.01 21.99
#